data_AF-A0A953NW91-F1
#
_entry.id   AF-A0A953NW91-F1
#
_cell.length_a   1.000
_cell.length_b   1.000
_cell.length_c   1.000
_cell.angle_alpha   90.00
_cell.angle_beta   90.00
_cell.angle_gamma   90.00
#
_symmetry.space_group_name_H-M   'P 1'
#
loop_
_entity.id
_entity.type
_entity.pdbx_description
1 polymer ?
#
loop_
_entity_poly.entity_id
_entity_poly.type
_entity_poly.pdbx_seq_one_letter_code
_entity_poly.pdbx_strand_id
1 'polypeptide(L)'
;MAVEDERAAVAFSVTLSSQLISASMATLAVEGAYVWYALGSRLTSAGFLIFAALAGLLISCSIFSGGKGITAARNAGFNANWSLTAGKSEFNLQGILLLGALVMLTIMFCLSGQGKESALEKRIQGLELQTNTLRQELSAQSSDHRVESKAIADKLATISIEVQKVRDRHPGRNSSKP
;
A
#
# COMPACT_ATOMS: atom_id res chain seq x y z
N MET A 1 -22.61 -42.21 36.85
CA MET A 1 -21.61 -41.14 36.88
C MET A 1 -21.01 -40.95 35.49
N ALA A 2 -20.32 -41.94 34.94
CA ALA A 2 -19.66 -41.84 33.62
C ALA A 2 -20.51 -41.28 32.45
N VAL A 3 -21.76 -41.72 32.28
CA VAL A 3 -22.61 -41.26 31.16
C VAL A 3 -22.98 -39.77 31.26
N GLU A 4 -23.19 -39.26 32.48
CA GLU A 4 -23.50 -37.84 32.68
C GLU A 4 -22.26 -36.97 32.45
N ASP A 5 -21.08 -37.47 32.85
CA ASP A 5 -19.79 -36.83 32.59
C ASP A 5 -19.48 -36.78 31.08
N GLU A 6 -19.74 -37.86 30.35
CA GLU A 6 -19.57 -37.92 28.89
C GLU A 6 -20.51 -36.95 28.16
N ARG A 7 -21.78 -36.91 28.57
CA ARG A 7 -22.76 -35.97 28.04
C ARG A 7 -22.33 -34.52 28.28
N ALA A 8 -21.86 -34.20 29.48
CA ALA A 8 -21.37 -32.87 29.81
C ALA A 8 -20.15 -32.48 28.95
N ALA A 9 -19.19 -33.40 28.78
CA ALA A 9 -18.00 -33.16 27.96
C ALA A 9 -18.33 -32.95 26.46
N VAL A 10 -19.29 -33.71 25.91
CA VAL A 10 -19.79 -33.49 24.54
C VAL A 10 -20.48 -32.14 24.42
N ALA A 11 -21.31 -31.75 25.41
CA ALA A 11 -21.96 -30.45 25.43
C ALA A 11 -20.96 -29.28 25.48
N PHE A 12 -19.87 -29.42 26.26
CA PHE A 12 -18.77 -28.45 26.26
C PHE A 12 -18.10 -28.33 24.89
N SER A 13 -17.83 -29.45 24.22
CA SER A 13 -17.20 -29.46 22.88
C SER A 13 -18.06 -28.76 21.84
N VAL A 14 -19.38 -29.02 21.84
CA VAL A 14 -20.35 -28.35 20.95
C VAL A 14 -20.43 -26.85 21.24
N THR A 15 -20.44 -26.47 22.51
CA THR A 15 -20.48 -25.06 22.94
C THR A 15 -19.23 -24.33 22.46
N LEU A 16 -18.05 -24.92 22.68
CA LEU A 16 -16.77 -24.34 22.25
C LEU A 16 -16.70 -24.21 20.73
N SER A 17 -17.13 -25.24 19.99
CA SER A 17 -17.22 -25.17 18.52
C SER A 17 -18.15 -24.05 18.04
N SER A 18 -19.29 -23.85 18.70
CA SER A 18 -20.26 -22.80 18.37
C SER A 18 -19.71 -21.39 18.65
N GLN A 19 -18.94 -21.22 19.74
CA GLN A 19 -18.23 -19.97 20.02
C GLN A 19 -17.14 -19.70 18.98
N LEU A 20 -16.39 -20.74 18.57
CA LEU A 20 -15.40 -20.63 17.51
C LEU A 20 -16.03 -20.26 16.16
N ILE A 21 -17.20 -20.82 15.81
CA ILE A 21 -17.95 -20.41 14.60
C ILE A 21 -18.34 -18.94 14.68
N SER A 22 -18.85 -18.49 15.83
CA SER A 22 -19.25 -17.09 16.02
C SER A 22 -18.04 -16.14 15.89
N ALA A 23 -16.91 -16.49 16.51
CA ALA A 23 -15.66 -15.76 16.38
C ALA A 23 -15.10 -15.77 14.95
N SER A 24 -15.27 -16.88 14.23
CA SER A 24 -14.88 -17.03 12.83
C SER A 24 -15.69 -16.08 11.92
N MET A 25 -17.00 -15.99 12.13
CA MET A 25 -17.86 -15.08 11.37
C MET A 25 -17.51 -13.61 11.63
N ALA A 26 -17.21 -13.24 12.89
CA ALA A 26 -16.75 -11.90 13.22
C ALA A 26 -15.40 -11.60 12.55
N THR A 27 -14.47 -12.55 12.57
CA THR A 27 -13.17 -12.43 11.91
C THR A 27 -13.32 -12.23 10.39
N LEU A 28 -14.21 -12.98 9.73
CA LEU A 28 -14.51 -12.80 8.30
C LEU A 28 -15.05 -11.39 7.99
N ALA A 29 -15.91 -10.84 8.85
CA ALA A 29 -16.41 -9.48 8.67
C ALA A 29 -15.30 -8.43 8.80
N VAL A 30 -14.43 -8.59 9.82
CA VAL A 30 -13.26 -7.72 10.03
C VAL A 30 -12.28 -7.82 8.86
N GLU A 31 -12.00 -9.03 8.39
CA GLU A 31 -11.16 -9.28 7.23
C GLU A 31 -11.73 -8.60 5.97
N GLY A 32 -13.02 -8.79 5.68
CA GLY A 32 -13.68 -8.15 4.54
C GLY A 32 -13.60 -6.63 4.58
N ALA A 33 -13.87 -6.04 5.75
CA ALA A 33 -13.74 -4.59 5.95
C ALA A 33 -12.29 -4.11 5.75
N TYR A 34 -11.32 -4.86 6.26
CA TYR A 34 -9.89 -4.52 6.13
C TYR A 34 -9.40 -4.64 4.68
N VAL A 35 -9.75 -5.71 3.98
CA VAL A 35 -9.41 -5.90 2.56
C VAL A 35 -9.98 -4.78 1.72
N TRP A 36 -11.25 -4.42 1.94
CA TRP A 36 -11.89 -3.30 1.26
C TRP A 36 -11.13 -1.98 1.52
N TYR A 37 -10.82 -1.68 2.78
CA TYR A 37 -10.04 -0.51 3.15
C TYR A 37 -8.65 -0.49 2.51
N ALA A 38 -7.93 -1.62 2.53
CA ALA A 38 -6.58 -1.75 1.99
C ALA A 38 -6.58 -1.53 0.47
N LEU A 39 -7.53 -2.09 -0.26
CA LEU A 39 -7.66 -1.87 -1.71
C LEU A 39 -7.98 -0.41 -2.05
N GLY A 40 -8.80 0.26 -1.23
CA GLY A 40 -9.12 1.67 -1.38
C GLY A 40 -7.91 2.58 -1.11
N SER A 41 -7.18 2.32 -0.02
CA SER A 41 -6.26 3.30 0.58
C SER A 41 -4.77 2.95 0.43
N ARG A 42 -4.42 1.71 0.07
CA ARG A 42 -3.02 1.22 0.05
C ARG A 42 -2.63 0.65 -1.31
N LEU A 43 -1.33 0.58 -1.55
CA LEU A 43 -0.74 -0.14 -2.68
C LEU A 43 -0.53 -1.60 -2.25
N THR A 44 -1.56 -2.42 -2.42
CA THR A 44 -1.53 -3.83 -2.04
C THR A 44 -0.79 -4.67 -3.08
N SER A 45 0.08 -5.58 -2.63
CA SER A 45 0.73 -6.55 -3.50
C SER A 45 -0.23 -7.65 -3.95
N ALA A 46 0.09 -8.40 -5.01
CA ALA A 46 -0.70 -9.58 -5.39
C ALA A 46 -0.73 -10.64 -4.27
N GLY A 47 0.38 -10.75 -3.51
CA GLY A 47 0.46 -11.63 -2.35
C GLY A 47 -0.60 -11.32 -1.29
N PHE A 48 -0.86 -10.03 -1.02
CA PHE A 48 -1.91 -9.60 -0.10
C PHE A 48 -3.27 -10.22 -0.45
N LEU A 49 -3.68 -10.16 -1.72
CA LEU A 49 -4.95 -10.71 -2.18
C LEU A 49 -5.00 -12.24 -2.09
N ILE A 50 -3.89 -12.91 -2.41
CA ILE A 50 -3.80 -14.38 -2.31
C ILE A 50 -3.95 -14.83 -0.85
N PHE A 51 -3.24 -14.19 0.08
CA PHE A 51 -3.31 -14.54 1.50
C PHE A 51 -4.66 -14.20 2.12
N ALA A 52 -5.30 -13.09 1.73
CA ALA A 52 -6.68 -12.78 2.12
C ALA A 52 -7.66 -13.84 1.61
N ALA A 53 -7.60 -14.21 0.33
CA ALA A 53 -8.48 -15.25 -0.21
C ALA A 53 -8.29 -16.61 0.49
N LEU A 54 -7.04 -16.98 0.77
CA LEU A 54 -6.72 -18.21 1.50
C LEU A 54 -7.22 -18.17 2.95
N ALA A 55 -7.07 -17.04 3.66
CA ALA A 55 -7.58 -16.87 5.01
C ALA A 55 -9.11 -17.02 5.03
N GLY A 56 -9.84 -16.29 4.19
CA GLY A 56 -11.30 -16.40 4.10
C GLY A 56 -11.79 -17.82 3.76
N LEU A 57 -11.08 -18.52 2.86
CA LEU A 57 -11.38 -19.93 2.55
C LEU A 57 -11.16 -20.85 3.75
N LEU A 58 -10.03 -20.70 4.46
CA LEU A 58 -9.73 -21.51 5.64
C LEU A 58 -10.75 -21.27 6.77
N ILE A 59 -11.17 -20.02 6.99
CA ILE A 59 -12.22 -19.71 7.98
C ILE A 59 -13.55 -20.35 7.57
N SER A 60 -13.91 -20.27 6.29
CA SER A 60 -15.14 -20.89 5.77
C SER A 60 -15.13 -22.41 5.93
N CYS A 61 -14.01 -23.06 5.59
CA CYS A 61 -13.82 -24.50 5.79
C CYS A 61 -13.85 -24.87 7.29
N SER A 62 -13.27 -24.04 8.15
CA SER A 62 -13.31 -24.23 9.61
C SER A 62 -14.75 -24.24 10.14
N ILE A 63 -15.57 -23.26 9.73
CA ILE A 63 -16.98 -23.19 10.11
C ILE A 63 -17.74 -24.45 9.64
N PHE A 64 -17.50 -24.89 8.41
CA PHE A 64 -18.14 -26.08 7.87
C PHE A 64 -17.77 -27.34 8.65
N SER A 65 -16.48 -27.54 8.95
CA SER A 65 -16.01 -28.66 9.79
C SER A 65 -16.61 -28.61 11.19
N GLY A 66 -16.71 -27.42 11.81
CA GLY A 66 -17.40 -27.24 13.08
C GLY A 66 -18.86 -27.70 13.03
N GLY A 67 -19.60 -27.28 12.00
CA GLY A 67 -20.99 -27.70 11.76
C GLY A 67 -21.15 -29.22 11.57
N LYS A 68 -20.24 -29.86 10.84
CA LYS A 68 -20.20 -31.33 10.70
C LYS A 68 -19.92 -32.01 12.05
N GLY A 69 -19.00 -31.49 12.84
CA GLY A 69 -18.70 -31.98 14.19
C GLY A 69 -19.90 -31.92 15.13
N ILE A 70 -20.63 -30.80 15.13
CA ILE A 70 -21.88 -30.65 15.90
C ILE A 70 -22.93 -31.66 15.45
N THR A 71 -23.08 -31.87 14.14
CA THR A 71 -24.03 -32.84 13.59
C THR A 71 -23.68 -34.27 14.00
N ALA A 72 -22.39 -34.63 13.96
CA ALA A 72 -21.92 -35.94 14.40
C ALA A 72 -22.18 -36.17 15.90
N ALA A 73 -21.87 -35.17 16.74
CA ALA A 73 -22.14 -35.21 18.18
C ALA A 73 -23.64 -35.32 18.48
N ARG A 74 -24.49 -34.58 17.75
CA ARG A 74 -25.95 -34.65 17.87
C ARG A 74 -26.48 -36.04 17.53
N ASN A 75 -26.04 -36.63 16.42
CA ASN A 75 -26.51 -37.95 16.00
C ASN A 75 -26.09 -39.04 16.99
N ALA A 76 -24.89 -38.94 17.55
CA ALA A 76 -24.42 -39.84 18.61
C ALA A 76 -25.28 -39.73 19.88
N GLY A 77 -25.58 -38.49 20.31
CA GLY A 77 -26.46 -38.24 21.46
C GLY A 77 -27.90 -38.71 21.26
N PHE A 78 -28.46 -38.57 20.04
CA PHE A 78 -29.80 -39.07 19.72
C PHE A 78 -29.91 -40.60 19.83
N ASN A 79 -28.86 -41.31 19.45
CA ASN A 79 -28.79 -42.78 19.54
C ASN A 79 -28.39 -43.28 20.95
N ALA A 80 -28.41 -42.41 21.97
CA ALA A 80 -27.97 -42.70 23.35
C ALA A 80 -26.53 -43.23 23.46
N ASN A 81 -25.69 -42.98 22.45
CA ASN A 81 -24.29 -43.40 22.39
C ASN A 81 -23.38 -42.17 22.56
N TRP A 82 -23.27 -41.69 23.79
CA TRP A 82 -22.49 -40.50 24.16
C TRP A 82 -20.99 -40.79 24.10
N SER A 83 -20.43 -40.84 22.89
CA SER A 83 -19.00 -41.04 22.71
C SER A 83 -18.25 -39.70 22.61
N LEU A 84 -17.19 -39.55 23.41
CA LEU A 84 -16.22 -38.45 23.31
C LEU A 84 -15.48 -38.39 21.96
N THR A 85 -15.52 -39.47 21.18
CA THR A 85 -14.90 -39.51 19.84
C THR A 85 -15.83 -38.97 18.76
N ALA A 86 -17.13 -38.85 19.02
CA ALA A 86 -18.10 -38.36 18.06
C ALA A 86 -17.82 -36.89 17.72
N GLY A 87 -17.44 -36.62 16.46
CA GLY A 87 -17.13 -35.27 16.00
C GLY A 87 -15.73 -34.75 16.37
N LYS A 88 -14.94 -35.47 17.18
CA LYS A 88 -13.60 -35.04 17.62
C LYS A 88 -12.67 -34.69 16.45
N SER A 89 -12.66 -35.51 15.40
CA SER A 89 -11.85 -35.25 14.20
C SER A 89 -12.23 -33.93 13.53
N GLU A 90 -13.53 -33.65 13.45
CA GLU A 90 -14.04 -32.45 12.77
C GLU A 90 -13.82 -31.19 13.61
N PHE A 91 -13.95 -31.28 14.94
CA PHE A 91 -13.58 -30.20 15.86
C PHE A 91 -12.08 -29.91 15.85
N ASN A 92 -11.23 -30.93 15.79
CA ASN A 92 -9.78 -30.74 15.63
C ASN A 92 -9.45 -30.10 14.29
N LEU A 93 -10.10 -30.53 13.21
CA LEU A 93 -9.93 -29.95 11.89
C LEU A 93 -10.38 -28.48 11.88
N GLN A 94 -11.52 -28.15 12.51
CA GLN A 94 -11.96 -26.76 12.70
C GLN A 94 -10.85 -25.92 13.35
N GLY A 95 -10.27 -26.40 14.45
CA GLY A 95 -9.19 -25.71 15.16
C GLY A 95 -7.92 -25.52 14.31
N ILE A 96 -7.48 -26.55 13.59
CA ILE A 96 -6.30 -26.49 12.71
C ILE A 96 -6.53 -25.49 11.58
N LEU A 97 -7.70 -25.53 10.94
CA LEU A 97 -8.04 -24.60 9.86
C LEU A 97 -8.11 -23.15 10.35
N LEU A 98 -8.66 -22.92 11.55
CA LEU A 98 -8.73 -21.59 12.15
C LEU A 98 -7.34 -21.05 12.50
N LEU A 99 -6.47 -21.89 13.07
CA LEU A 99 -5.09 -21.52 13.34
C LEU A 99 -4.34 -21.17 12.05
N GLY A 100 -4.53 -21.98 11.00
CA GLY A 100 -4.01 -21.70 9.67
C GLY A 100 -4.50 -20.35 9.13
N ALA A 101 -5.79 -20.06 9.26
CA ALA A 101 -6.37 -18.78 8.86
C ALA A 101 -5.74 -17.59 9.60
N LEU A 102 -5.55 -17.69 10.92
CA LEU A 102 -4.91 -16.63 11.72
C LEU A 102 -3.47 -16.36 11.29
N VAL A 103 -2.71 -17.40 10.92
CA VAL A 103 -1.37 -17.25 10.36
C VAL A 103 -1.43 -16.54 9.01
N MET A 104 -2.36 -16.92 8.13
CA MET A 104 -2.53 -16.27 6.82
C MET A 104 -2.94 -14.80 6.97
N LEU A 105 -3.85 -14.48 7.91
CA LEU A 105 -4.21 -13.10 8.24
C LEU A 105 -3.00 -12.30 8.72
N THR A 106 -2.17 -12.88 9.60
CA THR A 106 -0.96 -12.22 10.09
C THR A 106 -0.01 -11.88 8.94
N ILE A 107 0.21 -12.82 8.01
CA ILE A 107 1.02 -12.60 6.81
C ILE A 107 0.39 -11.52 5.92
N MET A 108 -0.93 -11.58 5.72
CA MET A 108 -1.68 -10.58 4.96
C MET A 108 -1.50 -9.17 5.55
N PHE A 109 -1.60 -9.00 6.86
CA PHE A 109 -1.39 -7.71 7.52
C PHE A 109 0.02 -7.16 7.26
N CYS A 110 1.05 -7.99 7.34
CA CYS A 110 2.44 -7.62 7.03
C CYS A 110 2.62 -7.21 5.56
N LEU A 111 1.83 -7.77 4.63
CA LEU A 111 1.91 -7.50 3.19
C LEU A 111 1.03 -6.34 2.70
N SER A 112 0.34 -5.64 3.61
CA SER A 112 -0.66 -4.64 3.28
C SER A 112 -0.12 -3.36 2.60
N GLY A 113 1.21 -3.19 2.54
CA GLY A 113 1.86 -2.16 1.73
C GLY A 113 1.73 -0.72 2.26
N GLN A 114 2.34 0.23 1.53
CA GLN A 114 2.31 1.65 1.87
C GLN A 114 0.99 2.31 1.45
N GLY A 115 0.58 3.37 2.17
CA GLY A 115 -0.59 4.17 1.81
C GLY A 115 -0.41 4.85 0.45
N LYS A 116 -1.49 4.99 -0.32
CA LYS A 116 -1.47 5.64 -1.65
C LYS A 116 -1.05 7.11 -1.56
N GLU A 117 -1.44 7.83 -0.51
CA GLU A 117 -1.04 9.22 -0.27
C GLU A 117 0.48 9.39 -0.20
N SER A 118 1.20 8.46 0.43
CA SER A 118 2.67 8.49 0.49
C SER A 118 3.31 8.51 -0.90
N ALA A 119 2.74 7.84 -1.89
CA ALA A 119 3.28 7.82 -3.25
C ALA A 119 3.00 9.12 -4.01
N LEU A 120 1.81 9.70 -3.81
CA LEU A 120 1.42 10.97 -4.42
C LEU A 120 2.25 12.12 -3.83
N GLU A 121 2.42 12.12 -2.52
CA GLU A 121 3.16 13.16 -1.79
C GLU A 121 4.66 13.12 -2.11
N LYS A 122 5.24 11.92 -2.24
CA LYS A 122 6.61 11.76 -2.76
C LYS A 122 6.76 12.31 -4.19
N ARG A 123 5.74 12.14 -5.05
CA ARG A 123 5.75 12.70 -6.40
C ARG A 123 5.64 14.22 -6.38
N ILE A 124 4.79 14.78 -5.53
CA ILE A 124 4.64 16.23 -5.36
C ILE A 124 5.97 16.82 -4.88
N GLN A 125 6.57 16.26 -3.83
CA GLN A 125 7.89 16.69 -3.34
C GLN A 125 8.98 16.59 -4.42
N GLY A 126 8.97 15.52 -5.22
CA GLY A 126 9.88 15.37 -6.35
C GLY A 126 9.71 16.45 -7.43
N LEU A 127 8.45 16.78 -7.75
CA LEU A 127 8.12 17.83 -8.72
C LEU A 127 8.47 19.23 -8.19
N GLU A 128 8.24 19.50 -6.90
CA GLU A 128 8.66 20.74 -6.26
C GLU A 128 10.18 20.91 -6.30
N LEU A 129 10.93 19.84 -6.01
CA LEU A 129 12.38 19.86 -6.11
C LEU A 129 12.84 20.15 -7.54
N GLN A 130 12.27 19.47 -8.54
CA GLN A 130 12.59 19.73 -9.96
C GLN A 130 12.25 21.16 -10.38
N THR A 131 11.11 21.68 -9.95
CA THR A 131 10.69 23.06 -10.25
C THR A 131 11.64 24.07 -9.63
N ASN A 132 12.08 23.83 -8.40
CA ASN A 132 13.05 24.69 -7.72
C ASN A 132 14.42 24.65 -8.40
N THR A 133 14.90 23.47 -8.78
CA THR A 133 16.16 23.32 -9.53
C THR A 133 16.09 24.05 -10.87
N LEU A 134 15.04 23.83 -11.65
CA LEU A 134 14.83 24.51 -12.93
C LEU A 134 14.74 26.03 -12.77
N ARG A 135 14.07 26.51 -11.72
CA ARG A 135 13.99 27.95 -11.41
C ARG A 135 15.36 28.53 -11.06
N GLN A 136 16.19 27.76 -10.35
CA GLN A 136 17.55 28.16 -10.00
C GLN A 136 18.46 28.18 -11.25
N GLU A 137 18.41 27.15 -12.10
CA GLU A 137 19.13 27.10 -13.38
C GLU A 137 18.72 28.26 -14.30
N LEU A 138 17.42 28.53 -14.44
CA LEU A 138 16.91 29.66 -15.22
C LEU A 138 17.43 31.01 -14.68
N SER A 139 17.47 31.16 -13.35
CA SER A 139 17.99 32.38 -12.73
C SER A 139 19.49 32.57 -13.00
N ALA A 140 20.27 31.49 -12.94
CA ALA A 140 21.69 31.51 -13.28
C ALA A 140 21.90 31.87 -14.76
N GLN A 141 21.17 31.23 -15.67
CA GLN A 141 21.25 31.53 -17.10
C GLN A 141 20.83 32.97 -17.44
N SER A 142 19.79 33.49 -16.77
CA SER A 142 19.37 34.88 -16.95
C SER A 142 20.42 35.89 -16.47
N SER A 143 21.16 35.55 -15.41
CA SER A 143 22.25 36.38 -14.91
C SER A 143 23.43 36.40 -15.87
N ASP A 144 23.74 35.24 -16.48
CA ASP A 144 24.82 35.09 -17.44
C ASP A 144 24.54 35.88 -18.74
N HIS A 145 23.31 35.77 -19.28
CA HIS A 145 22.88 36.59 -20.42
C HIS A 145 22.90 38.10 -20.13
N ARG A 146 22.62 38.52 -18.89
CA ARG A 146 22.74 39.92 -18.47
C ARG A 146 24.19 40.39 -18.49
N VAL A 147 25.13 39.54 -18.08
CA VAL A 147 26.57 39.83 -18.13
C VAL A 147 27.06 39.90 -19.57
N GLU A 148 26.70 38.94 -20.43
CA GLU A 148 27.03 38.98 -21.85
C GLU A 148 26.49 40.24 -22.54
N SER A 149 25.22 40.59 -22.30
CA SER A 149 24.60 41.78 -22.88
C SER A 149 25.36 43.06 -22.50
N LYS A 150 25.83 43.15 -21.25
CA LYS A 150 26.63 44.28 -20.77
C LYS A 150 28.01 44.31 -21.43
N ALA A 151 28.67 43.17 -21.56
CA ALA A 151 29.96 43.07 -22.24
C ALA A 151 29.89 43.46 -23.72
N ILE A 152 28.80 43.11 -24.41
CA ILE A 152 28.56 43.54 -25.81
C ILE A 152 28.35 45.06 -25.87
N ALA A 153 27.57 45.63 -24.95
CA ALA A 153 27.36 47.07 -24.88
C ALA A 153 28.68 47.84 -24.65
N ASP A 154 29.54 47.34 -23.77
CA ASP A 154 30.86 47.94 -23.50
C ASP A 154 31.79 47.85 -24.73
N LYS A 155 31.77 46.72 -25.46
CA LYS A 155 32.49 46.58 -26.73
C LYS A 155 31.98 47.56 -27.79
N LEU A 156 30.66 47.72 -27.91
CA LEU A 156 30.04 48.68 -28.84
C LEU A 156 30.43 50.13 -28.49
N ALA A 157 30.43 50.49 -27.21
CA ALA A 157 30.89 51.79 -26.76
C ALA A 157 32.37 52.03 -27.10
N THR A 158 33.22 51.03 -26.90
CA THR A 158 34.64 51.09 -27.24
C THR A 158 34.85 51.28 -28.75
N ILE A 159 34.17 50.48 -29.58
CA ILE A 159 34.22 50.60 -31.04
C ILE A 159 33.71 51.96 -31.50
N SER A 160 32.64 52.48 -30.90
CA SER A 160 32.11 53.81 -31.22
C SER A 160 33.13 54.92 -30.96
N ILE A 161 33.83 54.87 -29.82
CA ILE A 161 34.92 55.80 -29.49
C ILE A 161 36.07 55.67 -30.51
N GLU A 162 36.41 54.45 -30.90
CA GLU A 162 37.52 54.18 -31.82
C GLU A 162 37.20 54.64 -33.25
N VAL A 163 35.97 54.42 -33.72
CA VAL A 163 35.47 54.97 -34.99
C VAL A 163 35.47 56.50 -34.97
N GLN A 164 35.07 57.12 -33.86
CA GLN A 164 35.10 58.58 -33.72
C GLN A 164 36.54 59.11 -33.78
N LYS A 165 37.48 58.48 -33.08
CA LYS A 165 38.92 58.82 -33.16
C LYS A 165 39.48 58.69 -34.57
N VAL A 166 39.09 57.65 -35.32
CA VAL A 166 39.52 57.47 -36.72
C VAL A 166 38.92 58.53 -37.63
N ARG A 167 37.63 58.86 -37.46
CA ARG A 167 36.96 59.97 -38.16
C ARG A 167 37.63 61.31 -37.88
N ASP A 168 37.97 61.60 -36.62
CA ASP A 168 38.61 62.85 -36.22
C ASP A 168 40.07 62.95 -36.72
N ARG A 169 40.73 61.81 -36.96
CA ARG A 169 42.05 61.75 -37.64
C ARG A 169 41.97 61.88 -39.15
N HIS A 170 40.79 61.76 -39.76
CA HIS A 170 40.54 61.95 -41.19
C HIS A 170 39.39 62.94 -41.39
N PRO A 171 39.53 64.22 -40.98
CA PRO A 171 38.59 65.24 -41.40
C PRO A 171 38.65 65.28 -42.93
N GLY A 172 37.49 65.15 -43.57
CA GLY A 172 37.37 64.86 -44.99
C GLY A 172 38.41 65.56 -45.85
N ARG A 173 39.12 64.73 -46.64
CA ARG A 173 39.63 65.07 -47.97
C ARG A 173 38.42 65.34 -48.89
N ASN A 174 37.61 66.34 -48.54
CA ASN A 174 36.47 66.86 -49.30
C ASN A 174 36.59 68.39 -49.34
N SER A 175 37.62 68.84 -50.06
CA SER A 175 37.61 70.12 -50.74
C SER A 175 38.38 69.94 -52.05
N SER A 176 37.71 69.35 -53.04
CA SER A 176 38.09 69.48 -54.45
C SER A 176 37.98 70.96 -54.84
N LYS A 177 39.12 71.55 -55.22
CA LYS A 177 39.26 72.69 -56.14
C LYS A 177 38.57 72.38 -57.49
N PRO A 178 38.28 73.37 -58.36
CA PRO A 178 38.79 74.75 -58.38
C PRO A 178 37.75 75.85 -58.07
#